data_AF-A0A973ETS8-F1
#
_entry.id   AF-A0A973ETS8-F1
#
_cell.length_a   1.000
_cell.length_b   1.000
_cell.length_c   1.000
_cell.angle_alpha   90.00
_cell.angle_beta   90.00
_cell.angle_gamma   90.00
#
_symmetry.space_group_name_H-M   'P 1'
#
loop_
_entity.id
_entity.type
_entity.pdbx_description
1 polymer ?
#
loop_
_entity_poly.entity_id
_entity_poly.type
_entity_poly.pdbx_seq_one_letter_code
_entity_poly.pdbx_strand_id
1 'polypeptide(L)'
;PYAVEAWPEGNQRHLSAESALYCRVITEGMFGFRPTGLRSFSVTPQLPSDWDQMSLEKMKAFGGRSIDIKVRRVGAKIKVDVFSDGKIVKSTEVINGTRVDVKL
;
A
#
# COMPACT_ATOMS: atom_id res chain seq x y z
N PRO A 1 -9.35 -20.95 -23.52
CA PRO A 1 -10.69 -21.02 -22.89
C PRO A 1 -11.27 -19.62 -22.71
N TYR A 2 -12.12 -19.20 -23.65
CA TYR A 2 -12.83 -17.93 -23.58
C TYR A 2 -13.95 -18.02 -22.55
N ALA A 3 -14.08 -17.00 -21.69
CA ALA A 3 -15.20 -16.88 -20.78
C ALA A 3 -16.44 -16.46 -21.60
N VAL A 4 -17.37 -17.41 -21.72
CA VAL A 4 -18.69 -17.26 -22.33
C VAL A 4 -19.46 -16.11 -21.67
N GLU A 5 -20.08 -15.28 -22.51
CA GLU A 5 -20.94 -14.15 -22.16
C GLU A 5 -22.10 -14.58 -21.25
N ALA A 6 -22.30 -13.83 -20.18
CA ALA A 6 -23.40 -14.03 -19.26
C ALA A 6 -24.67 -13.37 -19.77
N TRP A 7 -25.65 -14.18 -20.17
CA TRP A 7 -27.06 -13.79 -20.24
C TRP A 7 -27.97 -15.04 -20.32
N PRO A 8 -29.22 -15.07 -19.80
CA PRO A 8 -29.85 -14.13 -18.89
C PRO A 8 -30.40 -14.72 -17.57
N GLU A 9 -30.63 -13.86 -16.58
CA GLU A 9 -31.25 -14.15 -15.28
C GLU A 9 -30.35 -14.79 -14.18
N GLY A 10 -29.55 -13.95 -13.51
CA GLY A 10 -28.86 -14.37 -12.28
C GLY A 10 -27.61 -13.58 -11.90
N ASN A 11 -27.69 -12.24 -11.92
CA ASN A 11 -26.82 -11.27 -11.22
C ASN A 11 -25.40 -11.75 -10.86
N GLN A 12 -24.43 -11.56 -11.77
CA GLN A 12 -22.98 -11.81 -11.63
C GLN A 12 -22.35 -11.05 -10.43
N ARG A 13 -22.77 -11.34 -9.19
CA ARG A 13 -22.36 -10.59 -7.99
C ARG A 13 -20.96 -10.91 -7.47
N HIS A 14 -20.25 -11.87 -8.06
CA HIS A 14 -18.99 -12.36 -7.50
C HIS A 14 -17.98 -12.80 -8.56
N LEU A 15 -17.88 -12.10 -9.68
CA LEU A 15 -16.68 -12.20 -10.50
C LEU A 15 -15.56 -11.41 -9.80
N SER A 16 -14.87 -12.13 -8.91
CA SER A 16 -13.81 -11.82 -7.93
C SER A 16 -12.65 -10.89 -8.35
N ALA A 17 -12.67 -10.31 -9.55
CA ALA A 17 -11.67 -9.34 -10.01
C ALA A 17 -11.87 -7.95 -9.39
N GLU A 18 -13.12 -7.53 -9.19
CA GLU A 18 -13.42 -6.21 -8.62
C GLU A 18 -13.04 -6.12 -7.13
N SER A 19 -13.30 -7.18 -6.36
CA SER A 19 -12.91 -7.28 -4.94
C SER A 19 -11.39 -7.26 -4.75
N ALA A 20 -10.64 -7.94 -5.61
CA ALA A 20 -9.18 -7.87 -5.62
C ALA A 20 -8.68 -6.45 -5.97
N LEU A 21 -9.36 -5.76 -6.90
CA LEU A 21 -9.03 -4.38 -7.25
C LEU A 21 -9.24 -3.43 -6.06
N TYR A 22 -10.33 -3.59 -5.28
CA TYR A 22 -10.56 -2.81 -4.06
C TYR A 22 -9.42 -2.96 -3.04
N CYS A 23 -8.89 -4.17 -2.84
CA CYS A 23 -7.76 -4.39 -1.94
C CYS A 23 -6.49 -3.62 -2.38
N ARG A 24 -6.26 -3.53 -3.70
CA ARG A 24 -5.10 -2.83 -4.27
C ARG A 24 -5.20 -1.31 -4.12
N VAL A 25 -6.42 -0.75 -4.00
CA VAL A 25 -6.60 0.69 -3.78
C VAL A 25 -5.86 1.17 -2.53
N ILE A 26 -5.85 0.37 -1.46
CA ILE A 26 -5.18 0.75 -0.22
C ILE A 26 -3.67 0.57 -0.35
N THR A 27 -3.21 -0.64 -0.65
CA THR A 27 -1.77 -0.98 -0.63
C THR A 27 -1.00 -0.29 -1.75
N GLU A 28 -1.51 -0.31 -2.98
CA GLU A 28 -0.84 0.22 -4.17
C GLU A 28 -1.31 1.63 -4.55
N GLY A 29 -2.55 1.98 -4.22
CA GLY A 29 -3.09 3.32 -4.45
C GLY A 29 -2.65 4.30 -3.36
N MET A 30 -3.21 4.18 -2.16
CA MET A 30 -2.96 5.14 -1.07
C MET A 30 -1.53 5.10 -0.55
N PHE A 31 -0.97 3.92 -0.32
CA PHE A 31 0.41 3.79 0.18
C PHE A 31 1.46 3.77 -0.94
N GLY A 32 1.04 3.51 -2.19
CA GLY A 32 1.97 3.42 -3.31
C GLY A 32 2.99 2.29 -3.17
N PHE A 33 2.69 1.24 -2.40
CA PHE A 33 3.61 0.14 -2.12
C PHE A 33 3.92 -0.63 -3.40
N ARG A 34 5.21 -0.71 -3.76
CA ARG A 34 5.69 -1.44 -4.93
C ARG A 34 6.99 -2.16 -4.60
N PRO A 35 7.03 -3.51 -4.63
CA PRO A 35 8.29 -4.27 -4.55
C PRO A 35 9.23 -3.86 -5.69
N THR A 36 10.51 -3.67 -5.38
CA THR A 36 11.56 -3.30 -6.36
C THR A 36 12.68 -4.35 -6.45
N GLY A 37 12.69 -5.31 -5.52
CA GLY A 37 13.63 -6.42 -5.47
C GLY A 37 13.32 -7.37 -4.31
N LEU A 38 14.14 -8.41 -4.13
CA LEU A 38 13.92 -9.45 -3.09
C LEU A 38 13.96 -8.90 -1.65
N ARG A 39 14.58 -7.74 -1.45
CA ARG A 39 14.72 -7.07 -0.14
C ARG A 39 14.57 -5.54 -0.25
N SER A 40 13.81 -5.09 -1.24
CA SER A 40 13.61 -3.66 -1.45
C SER A 40 12.24 -3.38 -2.03
N PHE A 41 11.73 -2.19 -1.71
CA PHE A 41 10.48 -1.68 -2.24
C PHE A 41 10.48 -0.16 -2.19
N SER A 42 9.48 0.42 -2.84
CA SER A 42 9.16 1.83 -2.72
C SER A 42 7.77 2.03 -2.17
N VAL A 43 7.55 3.15 -1.48
CA VAL A 43 6.23 3.66 -1.14
C VAL A 43 6.07 5.04 -1.76
N THR A 44 4.85 5.40 -2.13
CA THR A 44 4.52 6.74 -2.66
C THR A 44 3.22 7.16 -2.00
N PRO A 45 3.27 7.47 -0.69
CA PRO A 45 2.07 7.69 0.10
C PRO A 45 1.34 8.95 -0.34
N GLN A 46 0.03 8.82 -0.50
CA GLN A 46 -0.92 9.89 -0.81
C GLN A 46 -1.83 10.06 0.41
N LEU A 47 -1.38 10.80 1.41
CA LEU A 47 -2.19 11.10 2.60
C LEU A 47 -3.26 12.15 2.24
N PRO A 48 -4.56 11.84 2.32
CA PRO A 48 -5.61 12.82 2.05
C PRO A 48 -5.48 14.07 2.92
N SER A 49 -5.90 15.22 2.41
CA SER A 49 -5.78 16.52 3.12
C SER A 49 -6.42 16.49 4.51
N ASP A 50 -7.57 15.82 4.61
CA ASP A 50 -8.41 15.81 5.79
C ASP A 50 -7.96 14.77 6.83
N TRP A 51 -6.91 14.00 6.51
CA TRP A 51 -6.37 12.97 7.39
C TRP A 51 -5.08 13.45 8.05
N ASP A 52 -4.99 13.24 9.37
CA ASP A 52 -3.78 13.50 10.15
C ASP A 52 -2.74 12.39 9.98
N GLN A 53 -3.19 11.15 9.83
CA GLN A 53 -2.34 9.98 9.73
C GLN A 53 -3.02 8.81 9.02
N MET A 54 -2.22 7.88 8.52
CA MET A 54 -2.65 6.56 8.05
C MET A 54 -1.58 5.51 8.34
N SER A 55 -1.98 4.27 8.57
CA SER A 55 -1.07 3.15 8.80
C SER A 55 -1.48 1.90 8.04
N LEU A 56 -0.47 1.18 7.57
CA LEU A 56 -0.59 -0.16 6.99
C LEU A 56 0.32 -1.08 7.78
N GLU A 57 -0.28 -1.91 8.63
CA GLU A 57 0.45 -2.69 9.64
C GLU A 57 0.33 -4.19 9.38
N LYS A 58 1.33 -4.94 9.87
CA LYS A 58 1.41 -6.41 9.85
C LYS A 58 1.35 -7.01 8.43
N MET A 59 1.78 -6.26 7.42
CA MET A 59 1.89 -6.79 6.06
C MET A 59 3.00 -7.85 6.03
N LYS A 60 2.69 -9.05 5.53
CA LYS A 60 3.70 -10.11 5.34
C LYS A 60 4.29 -10.01 3.94
N ALA A 61 5.59 -9.72 3.87
CA ALA A 61 6.33 -9.57 2.62
C ALA A 61 7.79 -10.02 2.76
N PHE A 62 8.51 -10.16 1.64
CA PHE A 62 9.96 -10.39 1.63
C PHE A 62 10.43 -11.57 2.51
N GLY A 63 9.83 -12.75 2.32
CA GLY A 63 10.18 -13.96 3.08
C GLY A 63 9.54 -14.04 4.46
N GLY A 64 8.31 -13.54 4.62
CA GLY A 64 7.53 -13.66 5.87
C GLY A 64 7.76 -12.55 6.90
N ARG A 65 8.56 -11.54 6.56
CA ARG A 65 8.80 -10.38 7.41
C ARG A 65 7.53 -9.57 7.61
N SER A 66 7.38 -9.01 8.81
CA SER A 66 6.31 -8.09 9.13
C SER A 66 6.73 -6.68 8.76
N ILE A 67 6.03 -6.07 7.81
CA ILE A 67 6.26 -4.68 7.39
C ILE A 67 5.13 -3.82 7.91
N ASP A 68 5.49 -2.73 8.59
CA ASP A 68 4.56 -1.67 8.98
C ASP A 68 4.98 -0.36 8.30
N ILE A 69 4.02 0.35 7.72
CA ILE A 69 4.22 1.66 7.11
C ILE A 69 3.29 2.64 7.82
N LYS A 70 3.87 3.64 8.47
CA LYS A 70 3.14 4.69 9.18
C LYS A 70 3.40 6.02 8.50
N VAL A 71 2.34 6.74 8.19
CA VAL A 71 2.40 8.05 7.55
C VAL A 71 1.63 9.03 8.41
N ARG A 72 2.25 10.15 8.77
CA ARG A 72 1.63 11.21 9.58
C ARG A 72 1.95 12.59 9.01
N ARG A 73 1.03 13.53 9.15
CA ARG A 73 1.21 14.92 8.73
C ARG A 73 2.18 15.63 9.67
N VAL A 74 3.12 16.39 9.10
CA VAL A 74 4.08 17.23 9.81
C VAL A 74 4.16 18.57 9.07
N GLY A 75 3.34 19.53 9.49
CA GLY A 75 3.17 20.80 8.79
C GLY A 75 2.70 20.60 7.35
N ALA A 76 3.44 21.15 6.39
CA ALA A 76 3.16 21.01 4.96
C ALA A 76 3.67 19.68 4.35
N LYS A 77 4.36 18.85 5.12
CA LYS A 77 4.96 17.58 4.69
C LYS A 77 4.28 16.40 5.37
N ILE A 78 4.69 15.20 4.98
CA ILE A 78 4.35 13.96 5.66
C ILE A 78 5.63 13.29 6.17
N LYS A 79 5.57 12.72 7.36
CA LYS A 79 6.58 11.80 7.88
C LYS A 79 6.17 10.37 7.55
N VAL A 80 7.09 9.63 6.95
CA VAL A 80 6.94 8.23 6.56
C VAL A 80 7.93 7.41 7.37
N ASP A 81 7.38 6.56 8.24
CA ASP A 81 8.12 5.63 9.08
C ASP A 81 7.82 4.20 8.62
N VAL A 82 8.86 3.43 8.34
CA VAL A 82 8.77 2.06 7.87
C VAL A 82 9.49 1.16 8.85
N PHE A 83 8.81 0.11 9.28
CA PHE A 83 9.31 -0.88 10.21
C PHE A 83 9.38 -2.25 9.53
N SER A 84 10.43 -3.00 9.82
CA SER A 84 10.56 -4.42 9.51
C SER A 84 10.75 -5.18 10.82
N ASP A 85 9.85 -6.11 11.12
CA ASP A 85 9.84 -6.94 12.33
C ASP A 85 9.99 -6.08 13.61
N GLY A 86 9.26 -4.96 13.65
CA GLY A 86 9.26 -4.00 14.76
C GLY A 86 10.46 -3.04 14.80
N LYS A 87 11.45 -3.19 13.92
CA LYS A 87 12.62 -2.30 13.83
C LYS A 87 12.45 -1.27 12.74
N ILE A 88 12.78 -0.01 13.03
CA ILE A 88 12.72 1.05 12.03
C ILE A 88 13.79 0.85 10.96
N VAL A 89 13.38 0.73 9.70
CA VAL A 89 14.28 0.58 8.53
C VAL A 89 14.36 1.86 7.70
N LYS A 90 13.35 2.72 7.80
CA LYS A 90 13.33 4.04 7.17
C LYS A 90 12.48 5.00 8.00
N SER A 91 12.97 6.23 8.16
CA SER A 91 12.21 7.35 8.73
C SER A 91 12.59 8.59 7.94
N THR A 92 11.62 9.25 7.31
CA THR A 92 11.90 10.44 6.49
C THR A 92 10.69 11.38 6.44
N GLU A 93 10.96 12.68 6.27
CA GLU A 93 9.93 13.67 5.98
C GLU A 93 10.01 14.09 4.52
N VAL A 94 8.90 13.97 3.81
CA VAL A 94 8.79 14.21 2.37
C VAL A 94 7.53 14.98 2.04
N ILE A 95 7.49 15.58 0.85
CA ILE A 95 6.25 16.14 0.32
C ILE A 95 5.28 14.99 0.05
N ASN A 96 3.99 15.21 0.31
CA ASN A 96 2.96 14.22 0.02
C ASN A 96 3.04 13.74 -1.45
N GLY A 97 2.92 12.44 -1.68
CA GLY A 97 3.08 11.84 -3.00
C GLY A 97 4.51 11.69 -3.50
N THR A 98 5.53 11.99 -2.69
CA THR A 98 6.93 11.72 -3.03
C THR A 98 7.24 10.23 -2.90
N ARG A 99 8.00 9.69 -3.86
CA ARG A 99 8.52 8.32 -3.80
C ARG A 99 9.60 8.19 -2.72
N VAL A 100 9.47 7.18 -1.87
CA VAL A 100 10.46 6.80 -0.86
C VAL A 100 10.90 5.37 -1.12
N ASP A 101 12.18 5.18 -1.45
CA ASP A 101 12.78 3.86 -1.60
C ASP A 101 13.30 3.31 -0.25
N VAL A 102 13.05 2.03 -0.02
CA VAL A 102 13.32 1.29 1.22
C VAL A 102 14.13 0.03 0.89
N LYS A 103 15.15 -0.23 1.70
CA LYS A 103 15.92 -1.48 1.71
C LYS A 103 15.73 -2.17 3.07
N LEU A 104 15.57 -3.50 3.04
CA LEU A 104 15.25 -4.37 4.17
C LEU A 104 16.40 -5.27 4.63
#